data_AF-A0A4Z2DVY5-F1
#
_entry.id   AF-A0A4Z2DVY5-F1
#
_cell.length_a   1.000
_cell.length_b   1.000
_cell.length_c   1.000
_cell.angle_alpha   90.00
_cell.angle_beta   90.00
_cell.angle_gamma   90.00
#
_symmetry.space_group_name_H-M   'P 1'
#
loop_
_entity.id
_entity.type
_entity.pdbx_description
1 polymer ?
#
loop_
_entity_poly.entity_id
_entity_poly.type
_entity_poly.pdbx_seq_one_letter_code
_entity_poly.pdbx_strand_id
1 'polypeptide(L)'
;VFGGIVAAIILLRNVDYQLLVNIGIVSKLEDKAIECHENFEFRVRIAAGQLMGSLCHHAGLSLFLRYLPAVIQGVTTNLERNTEAPVSETELSLRELDLAKDRSTNSSRSSLSIFHDTAGWKNLETWMKCLQEMVSNISADDFIKVDRSVILELIFKAVQHINRFVRETGYDVLSTMISRHICYTGPDSKDATYINVAIQLAKGLSDNWSQVRMAASRAVRTVFEVDPPPGYTRDNIYPILLPAMCLNRYYVAEGVRIYSQDTWCRVTQGEGRKLLSQNLIPAVDYYIEQSDADNHAVREASCAAIAEIVTKLDSNLLLPCVNKLLDALTICFGDESWPVRDAACVALGSLISIFPNETRAAGYDDLMAPQFLRNLSDSIPSVRDGAAKSIAAILKAVDDQTLFKHYISHIAEKIDGLSKQPNESHGAESSRISGKGPGASHVTVHSGDAAHDNRHTDQVMYSCGSLAPKLQKGMLSIHHYFT
;
A
#
# COMPACT_ATOMS: atom_id res chain seq x y z
N VAL A 1 29.95 -7.65 23.08
CA VAL A 1 29.75 -8.41 21.82
C VAL A 1 29.58 -7.47 20.63
N PHE A 2 28.52 -6.65 20.58
CA PHE A 2 28.25 -5.72 19.47
C PHE A 2 29.48 -4.93 18.98
N GLY A 3 30.20 -4.23 19.87
CA GLY A 3 31.39 -3.46 19.50
C GLY A 3 32.52 -4.29 18.86
N GLY A 4 32.66 -5.57 19.23
CA GLY A 4 33.64 -6.47 18.63
C GLY A 4 33.26 -6.86 17.20
N ILE A 5 31.98 -7.11 16.94
CA ILE A 5 31.46 -7.38 15.58
C ILE A 5 31.64 -6.14 14.70
N VAL A 6 31.31 -4.96 15.22
CA VAL A 6 31.50 -3.67 14.50
C VAL A 6 32.97 -3.45 14.16
N ALA A 7 33.88 -3.67 15.12
CA ALA A 7 35.31 -3.57 14.87
C ALA A 7 35.77 -4.57 13.80
N ALA A 8 35.29 -5.82 13.84
CA ALA A 8 35.60 -6.83 12.82
C ALA A 8 35.14 -6.42 11.42
N ILE A 9 33.93 -5.89 11.27
CA ILE A 9 33.43 -5.37 9.98
C ILE A 9 34.31 -4.23 9.47
N ILE A 10 34.68 -3.28 10.33
CA ILE A 10 35.55 -2.16 9.95
C ILE A 10 36.93 -2.67 9.52
N LEU A 11 37.49 -3.65 10.24
CA LEU A 11 38.78 -4.24 9.88
C LEU A 11 38.72 -4.95 8.53
N LEU A 12 37.71 -5.76 8.27
CA LEU A 12 37.52 -6.43 6.98
C LEU A 12 37.48 -5.43 5.82
N ARG A 13 36.85 -4.27 6.01
CA ARG A 13 36.71 -3.24 4.97
C ARG A 13 37.98 -2.40 4.73
N ASN A 14 38.86 -2.27 5.73
CA ASN A 14 39.93 -1.28 5.71
C ASN A 14 41.34 -1.86 5.87
N VAL A 15 41.47 -3.13 6.23
CA VAL A 15 42.74 -3.83 6.40
C VAL A 15 42.88 -4.89 5.33
N ASP A 16 44.11 -5.14 4.88
CA ASP A 16 44.42 -6.23 3.95
C ASP A 16 43.85 -7.56 4.47
N TYR A 17 42.95 -8.15 3.68
CA TYR A 17 42.28 -9.41 4.01
C TYR A 17 43.27 -10.54 4.27
N GLN A 18 44.38 -10.62 3.51
CA GLN A 18 45.36 -11.68 3.68
C GLN A 18 46.09 -11.56 5.03
N LEU A 19 46.32 -10.34 5.52
CA LEU A 19 46.88 -10.11 6.85
C LEU A 19 45.93 -10.62 7.94
N LEU A 20 44.63 -10.37 7.80
CA LEU A 20 43.62 -10.86 8.73
C LEU A 20 43.52 -12.40 8.71
N VAL A 21 43.62 -13.01 7.52
CA VAL A 21 43.69 -14.47 7.38
C VAL A 21 44.92 -15.03 8.08
N ASN A 22 46.10 -14.43 7.87
CA ASN A 22 47.37 -14.90 8.44
C ASN A 22 47.39 -14.85 9.97
N ILE A 23 46.72 -13.87 10.59
CA ILE A 23 46.58 -13.76 12.05
C ILE A 23 45.50 -14.72 12.59
N GLY A 24 44.72 -15.36 11.72
CA GLY A 24 43.72 -16.37 12.07
C GLY A 24 42.39 -15.80 12.57
N ILE A 25 42.18 -14.48 12.48
CA ILE A 25 40.92 -13.86 12.95
C ILE A 25 39.75 -14.19 12.02
N VAL A 26 39.99 -14.32 10.71
CA VAL A 26 38.95 -14.57 9.70
C VAL A 26 38.23 -15.89 9.97
N SER A 27 38.94 -17.01 10.12
CA SER A 27 38.33 -18.31 10.42
C SER A 27 37.50 -18.28 11.71
N LYS A 28 37.98 -17.57 12.74
CA LYS A 28 37.23 -17.39 13.99
C LYS A 28 35.94 -16.60 13.79
N LEU A 29 35.97 -15.55 12.98
CA LEU A 29 34.79 -14.76 12.64
C LEU A 29 33.82 -15.60 11.81
N GLU A 30 34.32 -16.39 10.87
CA GLU A 30 33.50 -17.23 10.01
C GLU A 30 32.65 -18.22 10.80
N ASP A 31 33.25 -18.89 11.78
CA ASP A 31 32.59 -19.90 12.61
C ASP A 31 31.62 -19.28 13.64
N LYS A 32 31.90 -18.05 14.12
CA LYS A 32 31.11 -17.39 15.17
C LYS A 32 29.99 -16.49 14.65
N ALA A 33 29.97 -16.15 13.37
CA ALA A 33 28.99 -15.23 12.81
C ALA A 33 27.55 -15.73 12.98
N ILE A 34 27.31 -17.02 12.75
CA ILE A 34 25.96 -17.64 12.87
C ILE A 34 25.47 -17.61 14.33
N GLU A 35 26.33 -17.94 15.30
CA GLU A 35 25.98 -17.96 16.73
C GLU A 35 25.47 -16.59 17.24
N CYS A 36 25.91 -15.50 16.60
CA CYS A 36 25.50 -14.15 16.98
C CYS A 36 24.02 -13.85 16.66
N HIS A 37 23.39 -14.63 15.78
CA HIS A 37 21.97 -14.47 15.43
C HIS A 37 20.99 -14.98 16.51
N GLU A 38 21.46 -15.80 17.45
CA GLU A 38 20.68 -16.22 18.63
C GLU A 38 20.75 -15.20 19.77
N ASN A 39 21.50 -14.11 19.61
CA ASN A 39 21.61 -13.10 20.63
C ASN A 39 20.27 -12.35 20.83
N PHE A 40 19.89 -12.09 22.09
CA PHE A 40 18.67 -11.38 22.42
C PHE A 40 18.64 -9.92 21.90
N GLU A 41 19.80 -9.28 21.78
CA GLU A 41 19.92 -7.90 21.33
C GLU A 41 19.80 -7.78 19.80
N PHE A 42 18.78 -7.07 19.33
CA PHE A 42 18.54 -6.82 17.92
C PHE A 42 19.76 -6.27 17.17
N ARG A 43 20.48 -5.33 17.78
CA ARG A 43 21.66 -4.69 17.17
C ARG A 43 22.80 -5.68 16.93
N VAL A 44 22.96 -6.67 17.81
CA VAL A 44 23.96 -7.74 17.64
C VAL A 44 23.61 -8.59 16.42
N ARG A 45 22.33 -8.97 16.26
CA ARG A 45 21.87 -9.77 15.12
C ARG A 45 22.01 -9.02 13.78
N ILE A 46 21.71 -7.71 13.75
CA ILE A 46 21.94 -6.87 12.57
C ILE A 46 23.43 -6.82 12.22
N ALA A 47 24.30 -6.56 13.21
CA ALA A 47 25.74 -6.53 12.97
C ALA A 47 26.28 -7.90 12.53
N ALA A 48 25.72 -9.01 13.03
CA ALA A 48 26.08 -10.35 12.60
C ALA A 48 25.81 -10.56 11.10
N GLY A 49 24.64 -10.12 10.61
CA GLY A 49 24.35 -10.16 9.17
C GLY A 49 25.30 -9.33 8.33
N GLN A 50 25.66 -8.13 8.80
CA GLN A 50 26.66 -7.26 8.13
C GLN A 50 28.06 -7.89 8.12
N LEU A 51 28.43 -8.60 9.18
CA LEU A 51 29.68 -9.37 9.24
C LEU A 51 29.66 -10.51 8.22
N MET A 52 28.59 -11.30 8.16
CA MET A 52 28.43 -12.37 7.18
C MET A 52 28.50 -11.82 5.74
N GLY A 53 27.84 -10.70 5.46
CA GLY A 53 27.95 -10.00 4.18
C GLY A 53 29.38 -9.57 3.86
N SER A 54 30.08 -8.95 4.82
CA SER A 54 31.47 -8.52 4.63
C SER A 54 32.41 -9.71 4.38
N LEU A 55 32.20 -10.83 5.05
CA LEU A 55 32.97 -12.05 4.79
C LEU A 55 32.67 -12.63 3.40
N CYS A 56 31.40 -12.65 2.98
CA CYS A 56 31.01 -13.06 1.62
C CYS A 56 31.63 -12.16 0.54
N HIS A 57 31.82 -10.87 0.82
CA HIS A 57 32.51 -9.96 -0.10
C HIS A 57 33.94 -10.42 -0.44
N HIS A 58 34.68 -10.88 0.57
CA HIS A 58 36.07 -11.31 0.38
C HIS A 58 36.20 -12.76 -0.08
N ALA A 59 35.40 -13.67 0.46
CA ALA A 59 35.48 -15.10 0.17
C ALA A 59 34.62 -15.53 -1.05
N GLY A 60 33.70 -14.68 -1.48
CA GLY A 60 32.84 -14.91 -2.65
C GLY A 60 31.79 -15.99 -2.45
N LEU A 61 31.42 -16.63 -3.55
CA LEU A 61 30.32 -17.61 -3.64
C LEU A 61 30.49 -18.82 -2.70
N SER A 62 31.72 -19.25 -2.44
CA SER A 62 31.99 -20.43 -1.61
C SER A 62 31.49 -20.25 -0.17
N LEU A 63 31.83 -19.12 0.46
CA LEU A 63 31.38 -18.82 1.81
C LEU A 63 29.89 -18.46 1.86
N PHE A 64 29.38 -17.77 0.83
CA PHE A 64 27.95 -17.54 0.69
C PHE A 64 27.15 -18.85 0.73
N LEU A 65 27.56 -19.85 -0.05
CA LEU A 65 26.92 -21.17 -0.08
C LEU A 65 27.07 -21.93 1.25
N ARG A 66 28.18 -21.73 1.97
CA ARG A 66 28.36 -22.30 3.31
C ARG A 66 27.37 -21.73 4.32
N TYR A 67 27.05 -20.44 4.23
CA TYR A 67 26.12 -19.76 5.14
C TYR A 67 24.64 -19.90 4.77
N LEU A 68 24.33 -20.01 3.48
CA LEU A 68 22.96 -19.99 2.99
C LEU A 68 22.01 -20.98 3.69
N PRO A 69 22.38 -22.26 3.95
CA PRO A 69 21.48 -23.20 4.63
C PRO A 69 21.05 -22.74 6.03
N ALA A 70 21.98 -22.17 6.81
CA ALA A 70 21.67 -21.68 8.16
C ALA A 70 20.75 -20.46 8.11
N VAL A 71 20.95 -19.56 7.14
CA VAL A 71 20.10 -18.38 6.95
C VAL A 71 18.70 -18.78 6.50
N ILE A 72 18.59 -19.71 5.54
CA ILE A 72 17.31 -20.27 5.10
C ILE A 72 16.57 -20.88 6.29
N GLN A 73 17.25 -21.69 7.11
CA GLN A 73 16.64 -22.28 8.30
C GLN A 73 16.18 -21.21 9.29
N GLY A 74 17.00 -20.18 9.54
CA GLY A 74 16.68 -19.06 10.42
C GLY A 74 15.43 -18.29 9.97
N VAL A 75 15.30 -18.02 8.66
CA VAL A 75 14.11 -17.39 8.09
C VAL A 75 12.89 -18.31 8.24
N THR A 76 12.99 -19.58 7.81
CA THR A 76 11.89 -20.55 7.86
C THR A 76 11.35 -20.75 9.28
N THR A 77 12.22 -20.99 10.27
CA THR A 77 11.82 -21.20 11.67
C THR A 77 11.14 -19.97 12.30
N ASN A 78 11.45 -18.76 11.81
CA ASN A 78 10.82 -17.53 12.32
C ASN A 78 9.60 -17.10 11.49
N LEU A 79 9.44 -17.56 10.25
CA LEU A 79 8.22 -17.39 9.47
C LEU A 79 7.06 -18.21 10.07
N GLU A 80 7.34 -19.45 10.47
CA GLU A 80 6.35 -20.33 11.07
C GLU A 80 6.22 -20.03 12.57
N ARG A 81 5.10 -19.42 12.97
CA ARG A 81 4.79 -19.27 14.40
C ARG A 81 4.51 -20.67 14.94
N ASN A 82 5.41 -21.24 15.74
CA ASN A 82 5.05 -22.38 16.57
C ASN A 82 4.08 -21.89 17.64
N THR A 83 2.77 -21.99 17.38
CA THR A 83 1.70 -21.62 18.31
C THR A 83 1.65 -22.50 19.56
N GLU A 84 2.40 -23.60 19.56
CA GLU A 84 2.51 -24.54 20.68
C GLU A 84 3.81 -24.37 21.48
N ALA A 85 4.73 -23.50 21.04
CA ALA A 85 5.95 -23.22 21.79
C ALA A 85 5.63 -22.40 23.05
N PRO A 86 6.26 -22.70 24.20
CA PRO A 86 6.07 -21.91 25.42
C PRO A 86 6.45 -20.45 25.15
N VAL A 87 5.47 -19.59 25.40
CA VAL A 87 5.55 -18.13 25.25
C VAL A 87 6.72 -17.62 26.09
N SER A 88 7.63 -16.86 25.49
CA SER A 88 8.77 -16.32 26.23
C SER A 88 8.31 -15.38 27.37
N GLU A 89 9.10 -15.20 28.43
CA GLU A 89 8.80 -14.26 29.53
C GLU A 89 8.50 -12.83 29.04
N THR A 90 9.12 -12.40 27.94
CA THR A 90 8.85 -11.10 27.29
C THR A 90 7.47 -11.06 26.65
N GLU A 91 7.05 -12.16 26.03
CA GLU A 91 5.76 -12.32 25.37
C GLU A 91 4.65 -12.60 26.40
N LEU A 92 4.99 -13.16 27.56
CA LEU A 92 4.15 -13.22 28.77
C LEU A 92 4.00 -11.84 29.42
N SER A 93 5.07 -11.05 29.54
CA SER A 93 5.02 -9.67 30.08
C SER A 93 4.21 -8.74 29.17
N LEU A 94 4.28 -8.94 27.85
CA LEU A 94 3.44 -8.26 26.87
C LEU A 94 1.96 -8.71 26.99
N ARG A 95 1.69 -10.01 27.16
CA ARG A 95 0.35 -10.53 27.44
C ARG A 95 -0.21 -10.08 28.80
N GLU A 96 0.62 -9.91 29.81
CA GLU A 96 0.22 -9.35 31.11
C GLU A 96 -0.12 -7.86 30.99
N LEU A 97 0.57 -7.13 30.11
CA LEU A 97 0.20 -5.77 29.73
C LEU A 97 -1.16 -5.73 28.99
N ASP A 98 -1.44 -6.73 28.14
CA ASP A 98 -2.73 -6.89 27.46
C ASP A 98 -3.87 -7.17 28.46
N LEU A 99 -3.66 -8.09 29.41
CA LEU A 99 -4.63 -8.40 30.48
C LEU A 99 -4.85 -7.22 31.43
N ALA A 100 -3.82 -6.40 31.67
CA ALA A 100 -3.93 -5.18 32.47
C ALA A 100 -4.70 -4.06 31.73
N LYS A 101 -4.62 -4.00 30.41
CA LYS A 101 -5.39 -3.04 29.57
C LYS A 101 -6.82 -3.49 29.30
N ASP A 102 -7.09 -4.79 29.23
CA ASP A 102 -8.44 -5.36 29.05
C ASP A 102 -9.36 -5.19 30.28
N ARG A 103 -8.80 -4.85 31.45
CA ARG A 103 -9.61 -4.36 32.58
C ARG A 103 -10.23 -2.98 32.33
N SER A 104 -9.85 -2.30 31.24
CA SER A 104 -10.61 -1.17 30.68
C SER A 104 -11.57 -1.68 29.61
N THR A 105 -12.86 -1.62 29.91
CA THR A 105 -13.96 -2.35 29.27
C THR A 105 -14.36 -1.92 27.85
N ASN A 106 -13.45 -1.36 27.03
CA ASN A 106 -13.78 -0.83 25.71
C ASN A 106 -12.84 -1.24 24.55
N SER A 107 -11.96 -2.23 24.71
CA SER A 107 -11.08 -2.63 23.61
C SER A 107 -11.81 -3.54 22.62
N SER A 108 -12.11 -3.00 21.43
CA SER A 108 -12.72 -3.76 20.33
C SER A 108 -11.69 -4.71 19.69
N ARG A 109 -12.18 -5.72 18.95
CA ARG A 109 -11.39 -6.67 18.13
C ARG A 109 -10.31 -6.01 17.25
N SER A 110 -10.47 -4.71 16.95
CA SER A 110 -9.52 -3.87 16.22
C SER A 110 -8.18 -3.66 16.93
N SER A 111 -8.14 -3.62 18.26
CA SER A 111 -6.89 -3.36 19.00
C SER A 111 -5.93 -4.54 18.92
N LEU A 112 -6.46 -5.77 19.00
CA LEU A 112 -5.69 -7.02 18.88
C LEU A 112 -5.13 -7.24 17.47
N SER A 113 -5.89 -6.89 16.42
CA SER A 113 -5.39 -6.95 15.05
C SER A 113 -4.28 -5.94 14.80
N ILE A 114 -4.43 -4.70 15.29
CA ILE A 114 -3.40 -3.66 15.20
C ILE A 114 -2.12 -4.10 15.93
N PHE A 115 -2.22 -4.79 17.07
CA PHE A 115 -1.05 -5.29 17.78
C PHE A 115 -0.32 -6.39 16.99
N HIS A 116 -1.03 -7.38 16.43
CA HIS A 116 -0.40 -8.40 15.60
C HIS A 116 0.25 -7.82 14.33
N ASP A 117 -0.31 -6.73 13.80
CA ASP A 117 0.26 -5.98 12.68
C ASP A 117 1.53 -5.21 13.06
N THR A 118 1.75 -4.89 14.35
CA THR A 118 2.76 -3.91 14.80
C THR A 118 3.71 -4.37 15.92
N ALA A 119 3.62 -5.60 16.42
CA ALA A 119 4.63 -6.15 17.33
C ALA A 119 5.82 -6.75 16.55
N GLY A 120 7.07 -6.58 17.00
CA GLY A 120 8.23 -7.19 16.32
C GLY A 120 8.12 -8.73 16.25
N TRP A 121 8.55 -9.34 15.14
CA TRP A 121 8.34 -10.77 14.90
C TRP A 121 9.59 -11.63 15.13
N LYS A 122 9.82 -12.00 16.40
CA LYS A 122 10.99 -12.79 16.84
C LYS A 122 12.30 -12.25 16.24
N ASN A 123 13.03 -13.08 15.49
CA ASN A 123 14.28 -12.75 14.81
C ASN A 123 14.12 -12.72 13.28
N LEU A 124 12.88 -12.79 12.75
CA LEU A 124 12.62 -12.91 11.31
C LEU A 124 13.23 -11.76 10.52
N GLU A 125 12.94 -10.53 10.95
CA GLU A 125 13.44 -9.31 10.29
C GLU A 125 14.98 -9.31 10.24
N THR A 126 15.64 -9.72 11.32
CA THR A 126 17.11 -9.76 11.38
C THR A 126 17.71 -10.86 10.50
N TRP A 127 17.04 -12.01 10.33
CA TRP A 127 17.46 -13.05 9.40
C TRP A 127 17.24 -12.65 7.94
N MET A 128 16.13 -11.96 7.64
CA MET A 128 15.87 -11.39 6.32
C MET A 128 16.93 -10.32 5.97
N LYS A 129 17.28 -9.44 6.91
CA LYS A 129 18.37 -8.47 6.73
C LYS A 129 19.73 -9.16 6.59
N CYS A 130 19.99 -10.27 7.28
CA CYS A 130 21.21 -11.06 7.07
C CYS A 130 21.30 -11.60 5.63
N LEU A 131 20.22 -12.19 5.12
CA LEU A 131 20.14 -12.63 3.74
C LEU A 131 20.38 -11.47 2.75
N GLN A 132 19.78 -10.31 3.03
CA GLN A 132 19.98 -9.09 2.24
C GLN A 132 21.45 -8.66 2.21
N GLU A 133 22.13 -8.63 3.36
CA GLU A 133 23.54 -8.28 3.47
C GLU A 133 24.44 -9.26 2.71
N MET A 134 24.20 -10.57 2.83
CA MET A 134 24.96 -11.58 2.08
C MET A 134 24.83 -11.41 0.57
N VAL A 135 23.61 -11.24 0.06
CA VAL A 135 23.37 -11.07 -1.38
C VAL A 135 23.89 -9.72 -1.90
N SER A 136 23.83 -8.67 -1.09
CA SER A 136 24.37 -7.36 -1.46
C SER A 136 25.88 -7.37 -1.67
N ASN A 137 26.60 -8.30 -1.04
CA ASN A 137 28.05 -8.32 -1.00
C ASN A 137 28.71 -9.35 -1.92
N ILE A 138 27.94 -10.16 -2.66
CA ILE A 138 28.44 -10.98 -3.76
C ILE A 138 28.13 -10.35 -5.12
N SER A 139 28.82 -10.79 -6.17
CA SER A 139 28.53 -10.34 -7.54
C SER A 139 27.17 -10.88 -8.00
N ALA A 140 26.50 -10.15 -8.90
CA ALA A 140 25.24 -10.63 -9.48
C ALA A 140 25.47 -11.90 -10.32
N ASP A 141 26.60 -12.00 -11.03
CA ASP A 141 27.00 -13.19 -11.78
C ASP A 141 27.14 -14.43 -10.89
N ASP A 142 27.63 -14.27 -9.66
CA ASP A 142 27.70 -15.36 -8.70
C ASP A 142 26.33 -15.71 -8.12
N PHE A 143 25.50 -14.71 -7.81
CA PHE A 143 24.15 -14.96 -7.29
C PHE A 143 23.27 -15.69 -8.33
N ILE A 144 23.46 -15.41 -9.63
CA ILE A 144 22.77 -16.11 -10.73
C ILE A 144 23.10 -17.62 -10.78
N LYS A 145 24.22 -18.06 -10.18
CA LYS A 145 24.60 -19.48 -10.11
C LYS A 145 23.92 -20.25 -8.95
N VAL A 146 23.32 -19.54 -8.00
CA VAL A 146 22.65 -20.14 -6.83
C VAL A 146 21.23 -20.57 -7.21
N ASP A 147 20.71 -21.67 -6.67
CA ASP A 147 19.26 -21.93 -6.75
C ASP A 147 18.51 -20.91 -5.89
N ARG A 148 17.77 -20.02 -6.57
CA ARG A 148 17.05 -18.90 -5.95
C ARG A 148 15.59 -19.22 -5.64
N SER A 149 15.10 -20.42 -5.96
CA SER A 149 13.69 -20.79 -5.85
C SER A 149 13.20 -20.70 -4.40
N VAL A 150 13.95 -21.30 -3.47
CA VAL A 150 13.63 -21.28 -2.04
C VAL A 150 13.74 -19.86 -1.46
N ILE A 151 14.74 -19.08 -1.89
CA ILE A 151 14.91 -17.69 -1.45
C ILE A 151 13.67 -16.87 -1.84
N LEU A 152 13.23 -16.99 -3.09
CA LEU A 152 12.08 -16.26 -3.59
C LEU A 152 10.79 -16.69 -2.88
N GLU A 153 10.60 -17.99 -2.64
CA GLU A 153 9.44 -18.51 -1.91
C GLU A 153 9.37 -17.91 -0.49
N LEU A 154 10.48 -17.89 0.25
CA LEU A 154 10.53 -17.32 1.59
C LEU A 154 10.25 -15.82 1.59
N ILE A 155 10.80 -15.08 0.62
CA ILE A 155 10.50 -13.64 0.46
C ILE A 155 9.01 -13.44 0.17
N PHE A 156 8.42 -14.26 -0.71
CA PHE A 156 7.00 -14.18 -1.04
C PHE A 156 6.10 -14.47 0.17
N LYS A 157 6.50 -15.39 1.04
CA LYS A 157 5.84 -15.61 2.34
C LYS A 157 5.98 -14.38 3.26
N ALA A 158 7.16 -13.78 3.34
CA ALA A 158 7.41 -12.60 4.18
C ALA A 158 6.60 -11.37 3.72
N VAL A 159 6.53 -11.07 2.42
CA VAL A 159 5.77 -9.91 1.90
C VAL A 159 4.25 -10.09 1.97
N GLN A 160 3.77 -11.31 2.25
CA GLN A 160 2.35 -11.61 2.49
C GLN A 160 2.05 -11.83 3.99
N HIS A 161 3.03 -11.62 4.86
CA HIS A 161 2.90 -11.87 6.29
C HIS A 161 1.92 -10.89 6.95
N ILE A 162 1.24 -11.31 8.01
CA ILE A 162 0.27 -10.46 8.73
C ILE A 162 0.92 -9.21 9.35
N ASN A 163 2.16 -9.34 9.79
CA ASN A 163 2.92 -8.27 10.42
C ASN A 163 3.49 -7.26 9.39
N ARG A 164 3.23 -5.96 9.59
CA ARG A 164 3.63 -4.92 8.64
C ARG A 164 5.15 -4.76 8.53
N PHE A 165 5.90 -4.94 9.61
CA PHE A 165 7.37 -4.77 9.61
C PHE A 165 8.06 -5.91 8.86
N VAL A 166 7.51 -7.12 8.95
CA VAL A 166 7.94 -8.27 8.16
C VAL A 166 7.68 -8.02 6.67
N ARG A 167 6.50 -7.49 6.30
CA ARG A 167 6.21 -7.15 4.90
C ARG A 167 7.11 -6.05 4.36
N GLU A 168 7.29 -4.97 5.13
CA GLU A 168 8.19 -3.87 4.79
C GLU A 168 9.62 -4.39 4.55
N THR A 169 10.15 -5.15 5.51
CA THR A 169 11.47 -5.79 5.38
C THR A 169 11.51 -6.74 4.18
N GLY A 170 10.46 -7.52 3.95
CA GLY A 170 10.35 -8.41 2.81
C GLY A 170 10.48 -7.68 1.46
N TYR A 171 9.84 -6.52 1.30
CA TYR A 171 9.98 -5.72 0.09
C TYR A 171 11.35 -5.06 -0.05
N ASP A 172 11.99 -4.63 1.04
CA ASP A 172 13.38 -4.16 1.01
C ASP A 172 14.34 -5.27 0.54
N VAL A 173 14.17 -6.48 1.08
CA VAL A 173 14.94 -7.65 0.67
C VAL A 173 14.66 -7.96 -0.80
N LEU A 174 13.40 -8.01 -1.22
CA LEU A 174 13.02 -8.25 -2.61
C LEU A 174 13.63 -7.22 -3.56
N SER A 175 13.64 -5.93 -3.19
CA SER A 175 14.31 -4.86 -3.95
C SER A 175 15.79 -5.19 -4.18
N THR A 176 16.48 -5.64 -3.14
CA THR A 176 17.90 -6.03 -3.23
C THR A 176 18.07 -7.24 -4.14
N MET A 177 17.22 -8.26 -4.00
CA MET A 177 17.23 -9.44 -4.83
C MET A 177 17.01 -9.11 -6.32
N ILE A 178 16.09 -8.18 -6.62
CA ILE A 178 15.86 -7.66 -7.98
C ILE A 178 17.12 -7.01 -8.53
N SER A 179 17.78 -6.14 -7.74
CA SER A 179 19.05 -5.51 -8.13
C SER A 179 20.19 -6.51 -8.39
N ARG A 180 20.05 -7.74 -7.86
CA ARG A 180 20.97 -8.85 -8.07
C ARG A 180 20.43 -9.90 -9.03
N HIS A 181 19.47 -9.55 -9.88
CA HIS A 181 18.95 -10.43 -10.94
C HIS A 181 18.24 -11.70 -10.42
N ILE A 182 17.49 -11.62 -9.31
CA ILE A 182 16.66 -12.73 -8.82
C ILE A 182 15.70 -13.28 -9.88
N CYS A 183 15.22 -12.42 -10.79
CA CYS A 183 14.29 -12.78 -11.86
C CYS A 183 14.96 -13.49 -13.04
N TYR A 184 16.30 -13.53 -13.09
CA TYR A 184 17.02 -14.19 -14.17
C TYR A 184 17.01 -15.68 -13.90
N THR A 185 16.66 -16.46 -14.91
CA THR A 185 16.65 -17.91 -14.84
C THR A 185 17.61 -18.47 -15.90
N GLY A 186 17.97 -19.75 -15.77
CA GLY A 186 18.80 -20.41 -16.78
C GLY A 186 18.08 -20.45 -18.14
N PRO A 187 18.81 -20.59 -19.26
CA PRO A 187 18.24 -20.56 -20.62
C PRO A 187 17.07 -21.54 -20.85
N ASP A 188 17.04 -22.64 -20.11
CA ASP A 188 16.02 -23.70 -20.24
C ASP A 188 14.82 -23.53 -19.28
N SER A 189 14.85 -22.54 -18.38
CA SER A 189 13.76 -22.31 -17.41
C SER A 189 12.57 -21.66 -18.09
N LYS A 190 11.38 -22.24 -17.85
CA LYS A 190 10.09 -21.70 -18.29
C LYS A 190 9.41 -20.87 -17.19
N ASP A 191 10.13 -20.54 -16.12
CA ASP A 191 9.53 -19.92 -14.96
C ASP A 191 9.14 -18.47 -15.25
N ALA A 192 7.88 -18.14 -14.97
CA ALA A 192 7.35 -16.78 -15.09
C ALA A 192 7.78 -15.87 -13.94
N THR A 193 9.00 -16.05 -13.39
CA THR A 193 9.49 -15.38 -12.18
C THR A 193 9.38 -13.86 -12.29
N TYR A 194 9.73 -13.29 -13.44
CA TYR A 194 9.63 -11.85 -13.68
C TYR A 194 8.19 -11.33 -13.55
N ILE A 195 7.22 -12.08 -14.08
CA ILE A 195 5.79 -11.75 -14.00
C ILE A 195 5.27 -11.95 -12.57
N ASN A 196 5.66 -13.04 -11.91
CA ASN A 196 5.27 -13.34 -10.53
C ASN A 196 5.78 -12.27 -9.56
N VAL A 197 7.01 -11.78 -9.76
CA VAL A 197 7.56 -10.65 -9.00
C VAL A 197 6.76 -9.38 -9.26
N ALA A 198 6.40 -9.07 -10.51
CA ALA A 198 5.55 -7.92 -10.82
C ALA A 198 4.16 -8.00 -10.14
N ILE A 199 3.52 -9.17 -10.16
CA ILE A 199 2.25 -9.42 -9.46
C ILE A 199 2.40 -9.19 -7.96
N GLN A 200 3.47 -9.72 -7.36
CA GLN A 200 3.73 -9.56 -5.94
C GLN A 200 3.99 -8.10 -5.56
N LEU A 201 4.71 -7.35 -6.41
CA LEU A 201 4.95 -5.92 -6.22
C LEU A 201 3.66 -5.10 -6.33
N ALA A 202 2.77 -5.43 -7.26
CA ALA A 202 1.46 -4.79 -7.35
C ALA A 202 0.64 -4.97 -6.06
N LYS A 203 0.69 -6.15 -5.43
CA LYS A 203 0.08 -6.37 -4.10
C LYS A 203 0.68 -5.45 -3.03
N GLY A 204 2.01 -5.26 -3.04
CA GLY A 204 2.68 -4.34 -2.12
C GLY A 204 2.32 -2.88 -2.33
N LEU A 205 2.17 -2.47 -3.60
CA LEU A 205 1.65 -1.16 -3.97
C LEU A 205 0.19 -0.96 -3.54
N SER A 206 -0.53 -2.03 -3.22
CA SER A 206 -1.90 -2.03 -2.68
C SER A 206 -1.96 -2.27 -1.15
N ASP A 207 -0.84 -2.30 -0.43
CA ASP A 207 -0.84 -2.59 1.03
C ASP A 207 -1.61 -1.51 1.83
N ASN A 208 -2.22 -1.87 2.95
CA ASN A 208 -2.92 -0.88 3.79
C ASN A 208 -1.97 0.11 4.48
N TRP A 209 -0.70 -0.27 4.66
CA TRP A 209 0.29 0.52 5.37
C TRP A 209 1.20 1.31 4.41
N SER A 210 1.28 2.62 4.62
CA SER A 210 2.08 3.52 3.77
C SER A 210 3.58 3.18 3.77
N GLN A 211 4.15 2.69 4.88
CA GLN A 211 5.55 2.23 4.91
C GLN A 211 5.77 1.01 4.01
N VAL A 212 4.84 0.07 4.00
CA VAL A 212 4.92 -1.13 3.14
C VAL A 212 4.74 -0.74 1.67
N ARG A 213 3.79 0.16 1.35
CA ARG A 213 3.65 0.74 -0.01
C ARG A 213 4.93 1.43 -0.47
N MET A 214 5.59 2.16 0.42
CA MET A 214 6.86 2.82 0.13
C MET A 214 7.96 1.81 -0.18
N ALA A 215 8.12 0.76 0.64
CA ALA A 215 9.08 -0.31 0.39
C ALA A 215 8.81 -1.03 -0.95
N ALA A 216 7.54 -1.34 -1.24
CA ALA A 216 7.13 -1.91 -2.51
C ALA A 216 7.40 -0.94 -3.69
N SER A 217 7.18 0.37 -3.51
CA SER A 217 7.49 1.39 -4.53
C SER A 217 8.98 1.46 -4.85
N ARG A 218 9.86 1.32 -3.84
CA ARG A 218 11.31 1.20 -4.06
C ARG A 218 11.67 -0.04 -4.85
N ALA A 219 11.07 -1.18 -4.52
CA ALA A 219 11.29 -2.43 -5.24
C ALA A 219 10.79 -2.35 -6.70
N VAL A 220 9.63 -1.72 -6.94
CA VAL A 220 9.10 -1.47 -8.29
C VAL A 220 10.03 -0.59 -9.10
N ARG A 221 10.57 0.51 -8.53
CA ARG A 221 11.56 1.33 -9.22
C ARG A 221 12.78 0.48 -9.60
N THR A 222 13.27 -0.33 -8.68
CA THR A 222 14.43 -1.21 -8.92
C THR A 222 14.16 -2.18 -10.08
N VAL A 223 12.95 -2.74 -10.22
CA VAL A 223 12.58 -3.60 -11.37
C VAL A 223 12.74 -2.87 -12.69
N PHE A 224 12.43 -1.58 -12.76
CA PHE A 224 12.56 -0.80 -14.00
C PHE A 224 13.98 -0.29 -14.25
N GLU A 225 14.80 -0.18 -13.20
CA GLU A 225 16.22 0.24 -13.28
C GLU A 225 17.16 -0.90 -13.69
N VAL A 226 16.78 -2.16 -13.46
CA VAL A 226 17.51 -3.33 -13.98
C VAL A 226 17.00 -3.74 -15.36
N ASP A 227 17.86 -4.39 -16.14
CA ASP A 227 17.45 -4.98 -17.40
C ASP A 227 16.47 -6.15 -17.15
N PRO A 228 15.45 -6.33 -18.02
CA PRO A 228 14.60 -7.51 -17.96
C PRO A 228 15.42 -8.80 -18.17
N PRO A 229 15.01 -9.92 -17.56
CA PRO A 229 15.65 -11.20 -17.81
C PRO A 229 15.53 -11.61 -19.29
N PRO A 230 16.45 -12.45 -19.81
CA PRO A 230 16.41 -12.91 -21.19
C PRO A 230 15.03 -13.48 -21.58
N GLY A 231 14.51 -13.06 -22.73
CA GLY A 231 13.18 -13.47 -23.23
C GLY A 231 12.01 -12.61 -22.73
N TYR A 232 12.24 -11.68 -21.81
CA TYR A 232 11.23 -10.73 -21.34
C TYR A 232 11.56 -9.29 -21.76
N THR A 233 10.52 -8.47 -21.80
CA THR A 233 10.59 -7.02 -21.96
C THR A 233 9.77 -6.33 -20.87
N ARG A 234 9.89 -5.01 -20.74
CA ARG A 234 9.05 -4.23 -19.81
C ARG A 234 7.57 -4.31 -20.15
N ASP A 235 7.21 -4.54 -21.42
CA ASP A 235 5.82 -4.69 -21.86
C ASP A 235 5.12 -5.87 -21.19
N ASN A 236 5.87 -6.90 -20.78
CA ASN A 236 5.30 -8.04 -20.06
C ASN A 236 4.78 -7.68 -18.66
N ILE A 237 5.29 -6.61 -18.04
CA ILE A 237 4.94 -6.20 -16.67
C ILE A 237 4.19 -4.87 -16.62
N TYR A 238 4.13 -4.10 -17.72
CA TYR A 238 3.37 -2.86 -17.80
C TYR A 238 1.88 -3.01 -17.46
N PRO A 239 1.14 -4.03 -17.95
CA PRO A 239 -0.25 -4.26 -17.55
C PRO A 239 -0.47 -4.38 -16.04
N ILE A 240 0.56 -4.83 -15.31
CA ILE A 240 0.49 -5.15 -13.88
C ILE A 240 0.92 -3.94 -13.05
N LEU A 241 2.06 -3.32 -13.40
CA LEU A 241 2.69 -2.31 -12.55
C LEU A 241 2.31 -0.87 -12.92
N LEU A 242 2.02 -0.56 -14.19
CA LEU A 242 1.64 0.81 -14.54
C LEU A 242 0.36 1.28 -13.85
N PRO A 243 -0.73 0.49 -13.77
CA PRO A 243 -1.93 0.90 -13.04
C PRO A 243 -1.62 1.18 -11.57
N ALA A 244 -0.96 0.24 -10.89
CA ALA A 244 -0.61 0.35 -9.48
C ALA A 244 0.30 1.56 -9.19
N MET A 245 1.30 1.82 -10.05
CA MET A 245 2.15 2.99 -9.95
C MET A 245 1.39 4.29 -10.16
N CYS A 246 0.50 4.33 -11.17
CA CYS A 246 -0.29 5.51 -11.49
C CYS A 246 -1.20 5.91 -10.33
N LEU A 247 -1.91 4.95 -9.73
CA LEU A 247 -2.78 5.19 -8.58
C LEU A 247 -2.01 5.76 -7.39
N ASN A 248 -0.81 5.23 -7.10
CA ASN A 248 -0.02 5.71 -5.95
C ASN A 248 0.48 7.16 -6.12
N ARG A 249 0.39 7.78 -7.31
CA ARG A 249 0.61 9.24 -7.51
C ARG A 249 -0.48 10.11 -6.89
N TYR A 250 -1.58 9.51 -6.45
CA TYR A 250 -2.71 10.17 -5.78
C TYR A 250 -2.87 9.72 -4.33
N TYR A 251 -2.02 8.82 -3.83
CA TYR A 251 -2.14 8.33 -2.46
C TYR A 251 -1.86 9.44 -1.43
N VAL A 252 -2.59 9.42 -0.32
CA VAL A 252 -2.59 10.52 0.67
C VAL A 252 -1.22 10.71 1.36
N ALA A 253 -0.46 9.62 1.55
CA ALA A 253 0.85 9.69 2.18
C ALA A 253 1.85 10.37 1.23
N GLU A 254 2.26 11.59 1.57
CA GLU A 254 3.08 12.45 0.72
C GLU A 254 4.37 11.78 0.24
N GLY A 255 5.06 11.04 1.12
CA GLY A 255 6.26 10.30 0.75
C GLY A 255 6.01 9.33 -0.40
N VAL A 256 4.96 8.49 -0.29
CA VAL A 256 4.57 7.53 -1.33
C VAL A 256 4.23 8.27 -2.62
N ARG A 257 3.41 9.32 -2.51
CA ARG A 257 2.97 10.13 -3.65
C ARG A 257 4.13 10.72 -4.44
N ILE A 258 5.03 11.44 -3.78
CA ILE A 258 6.18 12.10 -4.42
C ILE A 258 7.09 11.06 -5.06
N TYR A 259 7.37 9.97 -4.35
CA TYR A 259 8.23 8.89 -4.86
C TYR A 259 7.61 8.21 -6.08
N SER A 260 6.31 7.94 -6.07
CA SER A 260 5.59 7.34 -7.21
C SER A 260 5.51 8.30 -8.40
N GLN A 261 5.37 9.62 -8.17
CA GLN A 261 5.40 10.63 -9.24
C GLN A 261 6.78 10.70 -9.92
N ASP A 262 7.86 10.76 -9.14
CA ASP A 262 9.23 10.72 -9.68
C ASP A 262 9.51 9.40 -10.42
N THR A 263 9.09 8.26 -9.85
CA THR A 263 9.23 6.95 -10.52
C THR A 263 8.45 6.91 -11.83
N TRP A 264 7.23 7.44 -11.85
CA TRP A 264 6.41 7.52 -13.06
C TRP A 264 7.11 8.31 -14.16
N CYS A 265 7.69 9.46 -13.84
CA CYS A 265 8.45 10.25 -14.80
C CYS A 265 9.65 9.49 -15.37
N ARG A 266 10.40 8.76 -14.53
CA ARG A 266 11.56 7.96 -14.96
C ARG A 266 11.16 6.79 -15.86
N VAL A 267 10.11 6.06 -15.50
CA VAL A 267 9.67 4.85 -16.21
C VAL A 267 8.97 5.21 -17.52
N THR A 268 8.09 6.20 -17.50
CA THR A 268 7.28 6.55 -18.68
C THR A 268 7.95 7.55 -19.60
N GLN A 269 8.94 8.32 -19.12
CA GLN A 269 9.69 9.31 -19.90
C GLN A 269 8.79 10.28 -20.68
N GLY A 270 7.63 10.64 -20.12
CA GLY A 270 6.64 11.51 -20.76
C GLY A 270 5.56 10.78 -21.57
N GLU A 271 5.74 9.49 -21.87
CA GLU A 271 4.82 8.66 -22.67
C GLU A 271 3.70 8.01 -21.83
N GLY A 272 3.46 8.48 -20.60
CA GLY A 272 2.53 7.84 -19.66
C GLY A 272 1.09 7.69 -20.21
N ARG A 273 0.61 8.66 -21.01
CA ARG A 273 -0.70 8.56 -21.68
C ARG A 273 -0.74 7.40 -22.67
N LYS A 274 0.26 7.31 -23.55
CA LYS A 274 0.36 6.25 -24.54
C LYS A 274 0.44 4.88 -23.87
N LEU A 275 1.29 4.73 -22.86
CA LEU A 275 1.47 3.48 -22.14
C LEU A 275 0.20 3.03 -21.41
N LEU A 276 -0.54 3.95 -20.77
CA LEU A 276 -1.84 3.61 -20.17
C LEU A 276 -2.90 3.29 -21.22
N SER A 277 -2.95 4.00 -22.35
CA SER A 277 -3.87 3.67 -23.44
C SER A 277 -3.65 2.26 -23.99
N GLN A 278 -2.39 1.82 -24.09
CA GLN A 278 -2.04 0.46 -24.51
C GLN A 278 -2.43 -0.60 -23.46
N ASN A 279 -2.52 -0.21 -22.19
CA ASN A 279 -2.84 -1.07 -21.05
C ASN A 279 -4.17 -0.68 -20.40
N LEU A 280 -5.12 -0.16 -21.19
CA LEU A 280 -6.31 0.50 -20.65
C LEU A 280 -7.19 -0.45 -19.84
N ILE A 281 -7.48 -1.64 -20.38
CA ILE A 281 -8.36 -2.61 -19.71
C ILE A 281 -7.77 -3.05 -18.35
N PRO A 282 -6.50 -3.51 -18.27
CA PRO A 282 -5.85 -3.76 -16.99
C PRO A 282 -5.88 -2.56 -16.03
N ALA A 283 -5.69 -1.34 -16.54
CA ALA A 283 -5.71 -0.14 -15.72
C ALA A 283 -7.10 0.14 -15.12
N VAL A 284 -8.14 0.08 -15.94
CA VAL A 284 -9.53 0.26 -15.52
C VAL A 284 -9.93 -0.82 -14.49
N ASP A 285 -9.68 -2.09 -14.79
CA ASP A 285 -10.03 -3.20 -13.90
C ASP A 285 -9.32 -3.05 -12.54
N TYR A 286 -8.04 -2.67 -12.54
CA TYR A 286 -7.29 -2.42 -11.31
C TYR A 286 -7.85 -1.23 -10.51
N TYR A 287 -8.16 -0.09 -11.15
CA TYR A 287 -8.75 1.05 -10.42
C TYR A 287 -10.11 0.70 -9.83
N ILE A 288 -10.96 -0.02 -10.57
CA ILE A 288 -12.25 -0.49 -10.06
C ILE A 288 -12.05 -1.38 -8.85
N GLU A 289 -11.13 -2.35 -8.90
CA GLU A 289 -10.80 -3.18 -7.74
C GLU A 289 -10.36 -2.34 -6.53
N GLN A 290 -9.44 -1.38 -6.73
CA GLN A 290 -8.96 -0.52 -5.66
C GLN A 290 -10.03 0.47 -5.14
N SER A 291 -11.10 0.71 -5.90
CA SER A 291 -12.22 1.54 -5.47
C SER A 291 -13.09 0.85 -4.41
N ASP A 292 -12.95 -0.46 -4.19
CA ASP A 292 -13.63 -1.19 -3.10
C ASP A 292 -12.68 -1.58 -1.95
N ALA A 293 -11.43 -1.08 -1.95
CA ALA A 293 -10.47 -1.37 -0.88
C ALA A 293 -10.97 -0.92 0.50
N ASP A 294 -10.60 -1.65 1.57
CA ASP A 294 -11.00 -1.30 2.95
C ASP A 294 -10.48 0.06 3.40
N ASN A 295 -9.27 0.43 2.95
CA ASN A 295 -8.63 1.70 3.25
C ASN A 295 -9.19 2.83 2.36
N HIS A 296 -9.80 3.84 2.98
CA HIS A 296 -10.39 4.98 2.28
C HIS A 296 -9.39 5.78 1.45
N ALA A 297 -8.12 5.89 1.88
CA ALA A 297 -7.09 6.60 1.12
C ALA A 297 -6.78 5.91 -0.21
N VAL A 298 -7.02 4.60 -0.30
CA VAL A 298 -6.85 3.82 -1.54
C VAL A 298 -8.03 4.07 -2.48
N ARG A 299 -9.26 4.05 -1.93
CA ARG A 299 -10.47 4.35 -2.70
C ARG A 299 -10.45 5.78 -3.26
N GLU A 300 -10.02 6.75 -2.45
CA GLU A 300 -9.82 8.14 -2.86
C GLU A 300 -8.82 8.24 -4.02
N ALA A 301 -7.64 7.63 -3.87
CA ALA A 301 -6.62 7.60 -4.92
C ALA A 301 -7.11 6.90 -6.20
N SER A 302 -7.94 5.86 -6.07
CA SER A 302 -8.58 5.20 -7.20
C SER A 302 -9.54 6.14 -7.93
N CYS A 303 -10.42 6.85 -7.23
CA CYS A 303 -11.32 7.82 -7.84
C CYS A 303 -10.56 8.92 -8.59
N ALA A 304 -9.46 9.41 -8.02
CA ALA A 304 -8.59 10.38 -8.69
C ALA A 304 -7.91 9.81 -9.94
N ALA A 305 -7.43 8.56 -9.89
CA ALA A 305 -6.87 7.88 -11.06
C ALA A 305 -7.91 7.65 -12.17
N ILE A 306 -9.14 7.30 -11.81
CA ILE A 306 -10.28 7.19 -12.74
C ILE A 306 -10.56 8.55 -13.39
N ALA A 307 -10.65 9.63 -12.61
CA ALA A 307 -10.86 10.98 -13.14
C ALA A 307 -9.74 11.36 -14.14
N GLU A 308 -8.49 11.01 -13.85
CA GLU A 308 -7.39 11.29 -14.76
C GLU A 308 -7.49 10.53 -16.08
N ILE A 309 -7.77 9.21 -16.06
CA ILE A 309 -7.87 8.47 -17.33
C ILE A 309 -9.04 8.96 -18.17
N VAL A 310 -10.16 9.29 -17.52
CA VAL A 310 -11.35 9.84 -18.18
C VAL A 310 -11.06 11.18 -18.87
N THR A 311 -10.30 12.05 -18.21
CA THR A 311 -10.03 13.41 -18.72
C THR A 311 -8.84 13.49 -19.68
N LYS A 312 -7.88 12.56 -19.62
CA LYS A 312 -6.62 12.67 -20.36
C LYS A 312 -6.44 11.65 -21.48
N LEU A 313 -7.18 10.55 -21.50
CA LEU A 313 -7.11 9.55 -22.57
C LEU A 313 -8.16 9.80 -23.64
N ASP A 314 -8.01 9.15 -24.80
CA ASP A 314 -9.00 9.20 -25.88
C ASP A 314 -10.32 8.58 -25.40
N SER A 315 -11.40 9.37 -25.46
CA SER A 315 -12.73 8.97 -25.02
C SER A 315 -13.25 7.76 -25.79
N ASN A 316 -12.86 7.57 -27.06
CA ASN A 316 -13.28 6.41 -27.84
C ASN A 316 -12.77 5.08 -27.26
N LEU A 317 -11.58 5.10 -26.66
CA LEU A 317 -11.01 3.90 -26.02
C LEU A 317 -11.76 3.54 -24.74
N LEU A 318 -12.37 4.51 -24.07
CA LEU A 318 -13.07 4.35 -22.79
C LEU A 318 -14.52 3.87 -22.96
N LEU A 319 -15.13 3.99 -24.14
CA LEU A 319 -16.52 3.59 -24.39
C LEU A 319 -16.88 2.19 -23.83
N PRO A 320 -16.05 1.13 -24.01
CA PRO A 320 -16.37 -0.20 -23.47
C PRO A 320 -16.33 -0.28 -21.93
N CYS A 321 -15.71 0.71 -21.29
CA CYS A 321 -15.48 0.75 -19.85
C CYS A 321 -16.48 1.64 -19.10
N VAL A 322 -17.25 2.49 -19.80
CA VAL A 322 -18.09 3.54 -19.18
C VAL A 322 -19.03 2.98 -18.12
N ASN A 323 -19.77 1.89 -18.41
CA ASN A 323 -20.71 1.31 -17.44
C ASN A 323 -20.01 0.83 -16.17
N LYS A 324 -18.88 0.13 -16.31
CA LYS A 324 -18.12 -0.35 -15.15
C LYS A 324 -17.55 0.79 -14.31
N LEU A 325 -17.11 1.87 -14.96
CA LEU A 325 -16.61 3.08 -14.28
C LEU A 325 -17.76 3.82 -13.57
N LEU A 326 -18.93 3.93 -14.20
CA LEU A 326 -20.13 4.50 -13.58
C LEU A 326 -20.54 3.72 -12.34
N ASP A 327 -20.57 2.39 -12.40
CA ASP A 327 -20.93 1.53 -11.26
C ASP A 327 -19.97 1.73 -10.09
N ALA A 328 -18.66 1.64 -10.35
CA ALA A 328 -17.62 1.80 -9.33
C ALA A 328 -17.67 3.18 -8.67
N LEU A 329 -17.76 4.24 -9.47
CA LEU A 329 -17.80 5.60 -8.96
C LEU A 329 -19.11 5.93 -8.25
N THR A 330 -20.25 5.36 -8.67
CA THR A 330 -21.54 5.55 -8.00
C THR A 330 -21.51 5.02 -6.57
N ILE A 331 -20.84 3.88 -6.35
CA ILE A 331 -20.61 3.34 -5.00
C ILE A 331 -19.75 4.32 -4.18
N CYS A 332 -18.61 4.76 -4.74
CA CYS A 332 -17.70 5.70 -4.07
C CYS A 332 -18.33 7.07 -3.80
N PHE A 333 -19.29 7.50 -4.63
CA PHE A 333 -20.01 8.76 -4.47
C PHE A 333 -20.92 8.76 -3.23
N GLY A 334 -21.32 7.57 -2.79
CA GLY A 334 -22.04 7.33 -1.56
C GLY A 334 -21.17 6.93 -0.37
N ASP A 335 -19.84 6.95 -0.48
CA ASP A 335 -18.92 6.41 0.54
C ASP A 335 -19.08 7.10 1.91
N GLU A 336 -18.81 6.38 2.99
CA GLU A 336 -18.84 6.91 4.35
C GLU A 336 -17.72 7.93 4.59
N SER A 337 -16.57 7.72 3.94
CA SER A 337 -15.42 8.60 4.00
C SER A 337 -15.59 9.79 3.05
N TRP A 338 -15.57 11.00 3.61
CA TRP A 338 -15.77 12.21 2.81
C TRP A 338 -14.71 12.46 1.72
N PRO A 339 -13.41 12.13 1.89
CA PRO A 339 -12.42 12.31 0.83
C PRO A 339 -12.72 11.45 -0.39
N VAL A 340 -13.25 10.24 -0.16
CA VAL A 340 -13.67 9.33 -1.24
C VAL A 340 -14.88 9.92 -1.97
N ARG A 341 -15.88 10.43 -1.25
CA ARG A 341 -17.03 11.11 -1.87
C ARG A 341 -16.62 12.30 -2.72
N ASP A 342 -15.69 13.11 -2.20
CA ASP A 342 -15.17 14.29 -2.90
C ASP A 342 -14.49 13.90 -4.21
N ALA A 343 -13.53 12.96 -4.16
CA ALA A 343 -12.83 12.46 -5.33
C ALA A 343 -13.79 11.79 -6.34
N ALA A 344 -14.74 10.98 -5.86
CA ALA A 344 -15.76 10.34 -6.69
C ALA A 344 -16.70 11.36 -7.34
N CYS A 345 -17.01 12.46 -6.65
CA CYS A 345 -17.84 13.54 -7.18
C CYS A 345 -17.24 14.18 -8.42
N VAL A 346 -15.95 14.49 -8.35
CA VAL A 346 -15.19 15.08 -9.46
C VAL A 346 -15.03 14.07 -10.59
N ALA A 347 -14.74 12.81 -10.26
CA ALA A 347 -14.60 11.73 -11.24
C ALA A 347 -15.91 11.47 -12.02
N LEU A 348 -17.05 11.36 -11.32
CA LEU A 348 -18.37 11.20 -11.94
C LEU A 348 -18.73 12.40 -12.81
N GLY A 349 -18.53 13.62 -12.31
CA GLY A 349 -18.80 14.83 -13.11
C GLY A 349 -18.03 14.83 -14.42
N SER A 350 -16.75 14.46 -14.37
CA SER A 350 -15.90 14.34 -15.55
C SER A 350 -16.40 13.24 -16.50
N LEU A 351 -16.70 12.04 -15.98
CA LEU A 351 -17.18 10.91 -16.78
C LEU A 351 -18.50 11.22 -17.47
N ILE A 352 -19.48 11.75 -16.73
CA ILE A 352 -20.80 12.08 -17.24
C ILE A 352 -20.72 13.22 -18.26
N SER A 353 -19.86 14.21 -18.04
CA SER A 353 -19.67 15.31 -19.00
C SER A 353 -19.05 14.86 -20.33
N ILE A 354 -18.26 13.78 -20.34
CA ILE A 354 -17.67 13.23 -21.56
C ILE A 354 -18.60 12.22 -22.23
N PHE A 355 -19.37 11.45 -21.44
CA PHE A 355 -20.24 10.37 -21.90
C PHE A 355 -21.70 10.55 -21.45
N PRO A 356 -22.38 11.66 -21.79
CA PRO A 356 -23.74 11.92 -21.31
C PRO A 356 -24.76 10.95 -21.89
N ASN A 357 -24.58 10.50 -23.13
CA ASN A 357 -25.51 9.59 -23.80
C ASN A 357 -25.41 8.17 -23.22
N GLU A 358 -24.18 7.69 -23.02
CA GLU A 358 -23.90 6.39 -22.41
C GLU A 358 -24.38 6.37 -20.96
N THR A 359 -24.23 7.49 -20.23
CA THR A 359 -24.76 7.65 -18.87
C THR A 359 -26.29 7.46 -18.84
N ARG A 360 -27.03 8.09 -19.77
CA ARG A 360 -28.49 7.89 -19.88
C ARG A 360 -28.84 6.47 -20.28
N ALA A 361 -28.11 5.90 -21.25
CA ALA A 361 -28.30 4.51 -21.67
C ALA A 361 -28.04 3.50 -20.54
N ALA A 362 -27.21 3.84 -19.56
CA ALA A 362 -26.98 3.06 -18.34
C ALA A 362 -28.11 3.19 -17.29
N GLY A 363 -29.18 3.96 -17.57
CA GLY A 363 -30.35 4.13 -16.70
C GLY A 363 -30.34 5.40 -15.86
N TYR A 364 -29.37 6.29 -16.05
CA TYR A 364 -29.31 7.59 -15.37
C TYR A 364 -29.85 8.70 -16.29
N ASP A 365 -31.15 8.64 -16.57
CA ASP A 365 -31.84 9.56 -17.49
C ASP A 365 -31.65 11.03 -17.12
N ASP A 366 -31.53 11.36 -15.84
CA ASP A 366 -31.34 12.71 -15.32
C ASP A 366 -29.87 13.09 -15.07
N LEU A 367 -28.93 12.28 -15.57
CA LEU A 367 -27.49 12.45 -15.35
C LEU A 367 -27.12 12.54 -13.86
N MET A 368 -27.84 11.80 -13.02
CA MET A 368 -27.64 11.70 -11.56
C MET A 368 -27.89 13.01 -10.81
N ALA A 369 -28.79 13.86 -11.29
CA ALA A 369 -29.07 15.16 -10.67
C ALA A 369 -29.46 15.09 -9.18
N PRO A 370 -30.33 14.17 -8.73
CA PRO A 370 -30.66 14.03 -7.31
C PRO A 370 -29.43 13.74 -6.44
N GLN A 371 -28.49 12.95 -6.95
CA GLN A 371 -27.28 12.55 -6.23
C GLN A 371 -26.30 13.72 -6.12
N PHE A 372 -26.13 14.53 -7.18
CA PHE A 372 -25.31 15.74 -7.13
C PHE A 372 -25.93 16.82 -6.22
N LEU A 373 -27.25 17.05 -6.28
CA LEU A 373 -27.93 18.00 -5.40
C LEU A 373 -27.82 17.61 -3.92
N ARG A 374 -27.85 16.31 -3.63
CA ARG A 374 -27.59 15.80 -2.27
C ARG A 374 -26.17 16.13 -1.82
N ASN A 375 -25.15 15.89 -2.64
CA ASN A 375 -23.76 16.19 -2.28
C ASN A 375 -23.47 17.71 -2.27
N LEU A 376 -24.23 18.52 -3.01
CA LEU A 376 -24.22 19.98 -2.89
C LEU A 376 -24.69 20.46 -1.50
N SER A 377 -25.43 19.62 -0.77
CA SER A 377 -25.90 19.84 0.60
C SER A 377 -25.08 19.07 1.66
N ASP A 378 -23.93 18.49 1.30
CA ASP A 378 -23.06 17.74 2.22
C ASP A 378 -22.51 18.66 3.33
N SER A 379 -22.24 18.09 4.50
CA SER A 379 -21.66 18.81 5.65
C SER A 379 -20.24 19.30 5.34
N ILE A 380 -19.52 18.59 4.46
CA ILE A 380 -18.12 18.86 4.12
C ILE A 380 -18.03 19.87 2.97
N PRO A 381 -17.37 21.03 3.17
CA PRO A 381 -17.27 22.08 2.16
C PRO A 381 -16.65 21.64 0.83
N SER A 382 -15.61 20.80 0.85
CA SER A 382 -14.95 20.36 -0.38
C SER A 382 -15.85 19.47 -1.23
N VAL A 383 -16.64 18.58 -0.61
CA VAL A 383 -17.65 17.76 -1.31
C VAL A 383 -18.70 18.64 -1.99
N ARG A 384 -19.13 19.73 -1.34
CA ARG A 384 -20.07 20.70 -1.95
C ARG A 384 -19.47 21.40 -3.17
N ASP A 385 -18.21 21.82 -3.06
CA ASP A 385 -17.48 22.46 -4.15
C ASP A 385 -17.27 21.49 -5.34
N GLY A 386 -16.90 20.23 -5.05
CA GLY A 386 -16.84 19.16 -6.04
C GLY A 386 -18.17 18.98 -6.77
N ALA A 387 -19.28 18.93 -6.02
CA ALA A 387 -20.62 18.80 -6.61
C ALA A 387 -20.98 19.99 -7.49
N ALA A 388 -20.72 21.21 -7.05
CA ALA A 388 -20.99 22.41 -7.83
C ALA A 388 -20.19 22.42 -9.14
N LYS A 389 -18.89 22.08 -9.09
CA LYS A 389 -18.02 21.99 -10.27
C LYS A 389 -18.51 20.92 -11.24
N SER A 390 -18.90 19.75 -10.74
CA SER A 390 -19.41 18.65 -11.55
C SER A 390 -20.75 19.00 -12.22
N ILE A 391 -21.68 19.63 -11.48
CA ILE A 391 -22.95 20.13 -12.05
C ILE A 391 -22.67 21.11 -13.21
N ALA A 392 -21.78 22.08 -12.99
CA ALA A 392 -21.42 23.04 -14.03
C ALA A 392 -20.79 22.37 -15.27
N ALA A 393 -19.93 21.38 -15.07
CA ALA A 393 -19.32 20.61 -16.16
C ALA A 393 -20.36 19.81 -16.96
N ILE A 394 -21.29 19.15 -16.28
CA ILE A 394 -22.39 18.39 -16.90
C ILE A 394 -23.28 19.32 -17.73
N LEU A 395 -23.75 20.43 -17.14
CA LEU A 395 -24.60 21.41 -17.83
C LEU A 395 -23.92 22.07 -19.03
N LYS A 396 -22.59 22.19 -19.03
CA LYS A 396 -21.83 22.69 -20.17
C LYS A 396 -21.74 21.66 -21.31
N ALA A 397 -21.73 20.37 -20.97
CA ALA A 397 -21.56 19.28 -21.93
C ALA A 397 -22.87 18.88 -22.64
N VAL A 398 -24.03 19.23 -22.08
CA VAL A 398 -25.34 18.83 -22.63
C VAL A 398 -26.23 20.04 -22.87
N ASP A 399 -27.02 20.00 -23.95
CA ASP A 399 -28.12 20.92 -24.16
C ASP A 399 -29.42 20.28 -23.65
N ASP A 400 -29.58 20.28 -22.33
CA ASP A 400 -30.79 19.76 -21.66
C ASP A 400 -31.44 20.87 -20.80
N GLN A 401 -32.43 21.55 -21.40
CA GLN A 401 -33.15 22.64 -20.76
C GLN A 401 -33.97 22.20 -19.53
N THR A 402 -34.39 20.94 -19.48
CA THR A 402 -35.14 20.39 -18.34
C THR A 402 -34.20 20.23 -17.15
N LEU A 403 -33.03 19.63 -17.39
CA LEU A 403 -31.98 19.46 -16.39
C LEU A 403 -31.47 20.83 -15.89
N PHE A 404 -31.24 21.78 -16.80
CA PHE A 404 -30.84 23.14 -16.44
C PHE A 404 -31.86 23.80 -15.50
N LYS A 405 -33.14 23.79 -15.87
CA LYS A 405 -34.21 24.34 -15.03
C LYS A 405 -34.28 23.65 -13.67
N HIS A 406 -34.07 22.34 -13.62
CA HIS A 406 -34.07 21.58 -12.37
C HIS A 406 -33.01 22.08 -11.39
N TYR A 407 -31.75 22.19 -11.84
CA TYR A 407 -30.66 22.72 -11.00
C TYR A 407 -30.87 24.19 -10.61
N ILE A 408 -31.26 25.06 -11.54
CA ILE A 408 -31.47 26.49 -11.25
C ILE A 408 -32.62 26.70 -10.27
N SER A 409 -33.70 25.94 -10.40
CA SER A 409 -34.84 26.01 -9.45
C SER A 409 -34.41 25.63 -8.05
N HIS A 410 -33.61 24.56 -7.91
CA HIS A 410 -33.07 24.16 -6.61
C HIS A 410 -32.16 25.25 -6.01
N ILE A 411 -31.27 25.84 -6.81
CA ILE A 411 -30.37 26.91 -6.35
C ILE A 411 -31.18 28.14 -5.90
N ALA A 412 -32.17 28.56 -6.68
CA ALA A 412 -33.05 29.68 -6.33
C ALA A 412 -33.79 29.42 -5.00
N GLU A 413 -34.39 28.23 -4.85
CA GLU A 413 -35.06 27.82 -3.60
C GLU A 413 -34.14 27.91 -2.38
N LYS A 414 -32.87 27.44 -2.51
CA LYS A 414 -31.90 27.51 -1.40
C LYS A 414 -31.48 28.93 -1.07
N ILE A 415 -31.33 29.80 -2.07
CA ILE A 415 -31.01 31.22 -1.86
C ILE A 415 -32.17 31.95 -1.17
N ASP A 416 -33.42 31.70 -1.59
CA ASP A 416 -34.61 32.28 -0.95
C ASP A 416 -34.77 31.83 0.51
N GLY A 417 -34.26 30.64 0.83
CA GLY A 417 -34.20 30.09 2.19
C GLY A 417 -33.15 30.71 3.11
N LEU A 418 -32.28 31.63 2.64
CA LEU A 418 -31.16 32.17 3.41
C LEU A 418 -31.58 32.78 4.75
N SER A 419 -32.71 33.48 4.78
CA SER A 419 -33.26 34.10 5.99
C SER A 419 -33.64 33.09 7.09
N LYS A 420 -33.79 31.81 6.74
CA LYS A 420 -34.17 30.70 7.63
C LYS A 420 -32.98 29.80 7.99
N GLN A 421 -31.77 30.11 7.53
CA GLN A 421 -30.59 29.30 7.81
C GLN A 421 -30.23 29.37 9.30
N PRO A 422 -30.04 28.23 9.99
CA PRO A 422 -29.64 28.22 11.39
C PRO A 422 -28.23 28.79 11.57
N ASN A 423 -27.96 29.36 12.76
CA ASN A 423 -26.66 29.95 13.12
C ASN A 423 -25.52 28.92 13.06
N GLU A 424 -25.81 27.65 13.35
CA GLU A 424 -24.91 26.53 13.16
C GLU A 424 -25.50 25.59 12.11
N SER A 425 -24.77 25.40 11.00
CA SER A 425 -25.17 24.49 9.92
C SER A 425 -24.25 23.27 9.95
N HIS A 426 -24.80 22.11 10.29
CA HIS A 426 -24.07 20.83 10.30
C HIS A 426 -24.21 20.05 8.99
N GLY A 427 -24.62 20.71 7.89
CA GLY A 427 -25.05 20.06 6.65
C GLY A 427 -26.45 19.47 6.74
N ALA A 428 -26.95 18.89 5.65
CA ALA A 428 -28.23 18.16 5.69
C ALA A 428 -28.13 16.93 6.61
N GLU A 429 -29.20 16.65 7.38
CA GLU A 429 -29.30 15.40 8.14
C GLU A 429 -29.08 14.21 7.21
N SER A 430 -28.09 13.38 7.53
CA SER A 430 -27.90 12.14 6.79
C SER A 430 -28.90 11.11 7.27
N SER A 431 -29.68 10.53 6.36
CA SER A 431 -30.42 9.30 6.63
C SER A 431 -29.50 8.12 6.97
N ARG A 432 -28.18 8.28 6.86
CA ARG A 432 -27.16 7.25 7.00
C ARG A 432 -26.89 6.84 8.45
N ILE A 433 -27.20 7.70 9.43
CA ILE A 433 -27.06 7.42 10.87
C ILE A 433 -28.19 8.15 11.61
N SER A 434 -29.05 7.41 12.33
CA SER A 434 -30.08 8.02 13.18
C SER A 434 -29.44 9.02 14.15
N GLY A 435 -29.75 10.31 13.97
CA GLY A 435 -29.42 11.39 14.90
C GLY A 435 -28.03 12.03 14.80
N LYS A 436 -27.18 11.73 13.79
CA LYS A 436 -25.90 12.44 13.57
C LYS A 436 -25.57 12.61 12.09
N GLY A 437 -25.16 13.81 11.69
CA GLY A 437 -24.76 14.14 10.31
C GLY A 437 -23.56 13.31 9.83
N PRO A 438 -23.35 13.20 8.51
CA PRO A 438 -22.23 12.45 7.95
C PRO A 438 -20.96 13.24 8.27
N GLY A 439 -20.03 12.64 9.03
CA GLY A 439 -18.83 13.31 9.54
C GLY A 439 -18.72 13.38 11.07
N ALA A 440 -19.72 12.90 11.82
CA ALA A 440 -19.56 12.71 13.26
C ALA A 440 -18.58 11.55 13.54
N SER A 441 -17.35 11.90 13.97
CA SER A 441 -16.45 10.92 14.60
C SER A 441 -17.15 10.27 15.79
N HIS A 442 -16.97 8.96 15.97
CA HIS A 442 -17.41 8.22 17.16
C HIS A 442 -16.67 8.64 18.44
N VAL A 443 -15.72 9.57 18.33
CA VAL A 443 -15.01 10.15 19.46
C VAL A 443 -15.83 11.29 20.04
N THR A 444 -16.27 11.13 21.28
CA THR A 444 -16.78 12.22 22.12
C THR A 444 -15.68 13.29 22.20
N VAL A 445 -15.80 14.37 21.44
CA VAL A 445 -14.94 15.53 21.61
C VAL A 445 -15.43 16.26 22.85
N HIS A 446 -14.71 16.11 23.96
CA HIS A 446 -14.88 16.98 25.10
C HIS A 446 -14.28 18.34 24.73
N SER A 447 -15.14 19.33 24.45
CA SER A 447 -14.73 20.73 24.31
C SER A 447 -14.60 21.40 25.69
N GLY A 448 -13.65 22.33 25.84
CA GLY A 448 -13.35 23.05 27.08
C GLY A 448 -11.96 22.75 27.66
N ASP A 449 -11.68 23.15 28.91
CA ASP A 449 -10.39 22.97 29.59
C ASP A 449 -9.89 21.51 29.65
N ALA A 450 -10.79 20.54 29.43
CA ALA A 450 -10.47 19.11 29.34
C ALA A 450 -9.78 18.69 28.01
N ALA A 451 -9.78 19.55 26.99
CA ALA A 451 -9.10 19.30 25.71
C ALA A 451 -7.57 19.56 25.79
N HIS A 452 -7.12 20.31 26.80
CA HIS A 452 -5.71 20.57 27.09
C HIS A 452 -5.22 19.69 28.26
N ASP A 453 -5.42 18.39 28.13
CA ASP A 453 -4.81 17.43 29.05
C ASP A 453 -3.36 17.15 28.64
N ASN A 454 -2.42 17.34 29.57
CA ASN A 454 -1.00 17.02 29.39
C ASN A 454 -0.75 15.53 29.06
N ARG A 455 -1.75 14.65 29.19
CA ARG A 455 -1.71 13.25 28.74
C ARG A 455 -1.79 13.10 27.21
N HIS A 456 -2.16 14.15 26.47
CA HIS A 456 -2.29 14.15 25.01
C HIS A 456 -1.16 14.89 24.27
N THR A 457 -0.22 15.50 24.99
CA THR A 457 1.05 16.03 24.46
C THR A 457 2.12 14.92 24.38
N ASP A 458 3.01 14.96 23.37
CA ASP A 458 4.08 13.98 23.10
C ASP A 458 3.64 12.53 22.79
N GLN A 459 2.40 12.35 22.32
CA GLN A 459 1.94 11.07 21.77
C GLN A 459 2.40 10.92 20.31
N VAL A 460 2.80 9.71 19.91
CA VAL A 460 3.08 9.38 18.50
C VAL A 460 1.78 9.52 17.71
N MET A 461 1.66 10.59 16.93
CA MET A 461 0.52 10.83 16.04
C MET A 461 0.58 9.84 14.88
N TYR A 462 -0.33 8.86 14.87
CA TYR A 462 -0.57 8.03 13.70
C TYR A 462 -1.35 8.83 12.66
N SER A 463 -0.90 8.82 11.40
CA SER A 463 -1.65 9.43 10.30
C SER A 463 -3.03 8.76 10.22
N CYS A 464 -4.07 9.51 10.57
CA CYS A 464 -5.46 9.07 10.65
C CYS A 464 -6.00 8.45 9.35
N GLY A 465 -5.30 8.59 8.22
CA GLY A 465 -5.68 8.01 6.94
C GLY A 465 -5.50 6.49 6.83
N SER A 466 -4.74 5.84 7.72
CA SER A 466 -4.35 4.42 7.56
C SER A 466 -5.16 3.44 8.43
N LEU A 467 -5.90 3.93 9.42
CA LEU A 467 -6.41 3.11 10.54
C LEU A 467 -7.92 2.97 10.62
N ALA A 468 -8.67 3.51 9.65
CA ALA A 468 -10.12 3.37 9.59
C ALA A 468 -10.52 2.39 8.48
N PRO A 469 -10.48 1.06 8.71
CA PRO A 469 -11.05 0.09 7.79
C PRO A 469 -12.57 0.28 7.72
N LYS A 470 -13.14 -0.03 6.56
CA LYS A 470 -14.59 -0.14 6.36
C LYS A 470 -15.15 -1.07 7.44
N LEU A 471 -16.20 -0.66 8.16
CA LEU A 471 -16.96 -1.58 9.00
C LEU A 471 -17.45 -2.71 8.08
N GLN A 472 -16.95 -3.93 8.27
CA GLN A 472 -17.33 -5.07 7.43
C GLN A 472 -18.85 -5.16 7.39
N LYS A 473 -19.42 -5.27 6.17
CA LYS A 473 -20.81 -5.69 6.00
C LYS A 473 -20.97 -7.00 6.76
N GLY A 474 -21.84 -7.03 7.77
CA GLY A 474 -22.24 -8.27 8.41
C GLY A 474 -22.63 -9.27 7.32
N MET A 475 -22.11 -10.50 7.42
CA MET A 475 -22.54 -11.61 6.60
C MET A 475 -24.07 -11.75 6.70
N LEU A 476 -24.78 -11.21 5.73
CA LEU A 476 -26.10 -11.67 5.35
C LEU A 476 -25.93 -12.28 3.97
N SER A 477 -25.60 -13.57 3.95
CA SER A 477 -25.85 -14.39 2.77
C SER A 477 -27.35 -14.37 2.55
N ILE A 478 -27.81 -13.69 1.51
CA ILE A 478 -29.12 -13.94 0.94
C ILE A 478 -28.86 -14.71 -0.35
N HIS A 479 -28.60 -16.01 -0.20
CA HIS A 479 -28.88 -16.95 -1.28
C HIS A 479 -30.40 -17.12 -1.35
N HIS A 480 -31.04 -16.36 -2.25
CA HIS A 480 -32.33 -16.80 -2.80
C HIS A 480 -32.02 -17.87 -3.84
N TYR A 481 -32.08 -19.14 -3.42
CA TYR A 481 -32.40 -20.22 -4.34
C TYR A 481 -33.90 -20.10 -4.66
N PHE A 482 -34.20 -19.92 -5.95
CA PHE A 482 -35.50 -20.29 -6.47
C PHE A 482 -35.54 -21.82 -6.64
N THR A 483 -36.71 -22.38 -6.30
CA THR A 483 -37.17 -23.78 -6.22
C THR A 483 -36.66 -24.61 -5.06
#